data_AF-A0A7S2YHX8-F1
#
_entry.id   AF-A0A7S2YHX8-F1
#
_cell.length_a   1.000
_cell.length_b   1.000
_cell.length_c   1.000
_cell.angle_alpha   90.00
_cell.angle_beta   90.00
_cell.angle_gamma   90.00
#
_symmetry.space_group_name_H-M   'P 1'
#
loop_
_entity.id
_entity.type
_entity.pdbx_description
1 polymer ?
#
loop_
_entity_poly.entity_id
_entity_poly.type
_entity_poly.pdbx_seq_one_letter_code
_entity_poly.pdbx_strand_id
1 'polypeptide(L)'
;IPASWVQLGLDIDGEAEGDRSGYSVSLSSGGRTVAIGAPFNDGSNGISSGHARVFQYDETTIPASWVQLGLDIDGEAQGDESGTSVSLSSDGRTVAIGAYNNDGNGIDSGHVRVYQYNENTIPASWVQLGLDIDGEAQGDESGTSVSLSSDGRTVAIGAYNNDGNGIDSGHVRVYQYNENTIPASWV
;
A
#
# COMPACT_ATOMS: atom_id res chain seq x y z
N ILE A 1 25.54 -25.41 17.01
CA ILE A 1 24.78 -25.34 15.73
C ILE A 1 25.03 -23.94 15.19
N PRO A 2 25.53 -23.77 13.95
CA PRO A 2 25.70 -22.43 13.38
C PRO A 2 24.32 -21.78 13.23
N ALA A 3 24.26 -20.46 13.37
CA ALA A 3 23.05 -19.71 13.08
C ALA A 3 22.65 -19.94 11.62
N SER A 4 21.37 -20.21 11.38
CA SER A 4 20.82 -20.43 10.04
C SER A 4 19.47 -19.73 9.91
N TRP A 5 19.18 -19.24 8.72
CA TRP A 5 17.83 -18.81 8.36
C TRP A 5 16.91 -20.03 8.31
N VAL A 6 15.76 -19.92 8.97
CA VAL A 6 14.70 -20.92 8.96
C VAL A 6 13.46 -20.24 8.41
N GLN A 7 12.81 -20.87 7.43
CA GLN A 7 11.57 -20.35 6.86
C GLN A 7 10.48 -20.30 7.93
N LEU A 8 9.78 -19.17 7.99
CA LEU A 8 8.65 -18.96 8.89
C LEU A 8 7.36 -19.19 8.11
N GLY A 9 6.69 -20.32 8.32
CA GLY A 9 5.50 -20.72 7.54
C GLY A 9 5.85 -21.26 6.15
N LEU A 10 4.82 -21.44 5.31
CA LEU A 10 4.97 -21.71 3.87
C LEU A 10 5.13 -20.41 3.08
N ASP A 11 5.44 -20.53 1.80
CA ASP A 11 5.43 -19.42 0.85
C ASP A 11 4.03 -18.79 0.73
N ILE A 12 3.98 -17.49 0.47
CA ILE A 12 2.74 -16.75 0.14
C ILE A 12 2.72 -16.55 -1.37
N ASP A 13 1.92 -17.36 -2.07
CA ASP A 13 1.83 -17.31 -3.52
C ASP A 13 0.89 -16.20 -4.02
N GLY A 14 1.17 -15.68 -5.22
CA GLY A 14 0.27 -14.79 -5.96
C GLY A 14 -1.03 -15.49 -6.38
N GLU A 15 -2.01 -14.71 -6.84
CA GLU A 15 -3.35 -15.21 -7.15
C GLU A 15 -3.50 -15.68 -8.60
N ALA A 16 -2.86 -14.97 -9.53
CA ALA A 16 -2.88 -15.32 -10.95
C ALA A 16 -1.52 -15.14 -11.65
N GLU A 17 -1.46 -15.69 -12.87
CA GLU A 17 -0.32 -15.52 -13.77
C GLU A 17 -0.19 -14.06 -14.19
N GLY A 18 1.03 -13.50 -14.10
CA GLY A 18 1.31 -12.15 -14.59
C GLY A 18 1.10 -11.04 -13.57
N ASP A 19 0.41 -11.28 -12.43
CA ASP A 19 0.13 -10.28 -11.38
C ASP A 19 1.39 -9.66 -10.76
N ARG A 20 2.50 -10.40 -10.80
CA ARG A 20 3.77 -10.09 -10.12
C ARG A 20 3.61 -9.80 -8.62
N SER A 21 2.81 -10.61 -7.93
CA SER A 21 2.75 -10.58 -6.46
C SER A 21 4.15 -10.69 -5.86
N GLY A 22 4.47 -9.78 -4.94
CA GLY A 22 5.82 -9.61 -4.41
C GLY A 22 6.65 -8.55 -5.11
N TYR A 23 6.06 -7.78 -6.03
CA TYR A 23 6.71 -6.63 -6.66
C TYR A 23 7.23 -5.63 -5.63
N SER A 24 6.43 -5.38 -4.59
CA SER A 24 6.82 -4.61 -3.42
C SER A 24 6.44 -5.37 -2.14
N VAL A 25 7.26 -5.25 -1.09
CA VAL A 25 7.02 -5.88 0.20
C VAL A 25 7.38 -4.95 1.35
N SER A 26 6.63 -5.03 2.44
CA SER A 26 6.95 -4.36 3.71
C SER A 26 6.67 -5.31 4.87
N LEU A 27 7.56 -5.32 5.87
CA LEU A 27 7.41 -6.13 7.08
C LEU A 27 7.23 -5.21 8.29
N SER A 28 6.30 -5.54 9.19
CA SER A 28 6.15 -4.82 10.47
C SER A 28 7.38 -5.02 11.35
N SER A 29 7.61 -4.12 12.32
CA SER A 29 8.83 -4.18 13.16
C SER A 29 8.94 -5.48 13.96
N GLY A 30 7.81 -6.09 14.32
CA GLY A 30 7.77 -7.37 15.03
C GLY A 30 7.97 -8.59 14.13
N GLY A 31 8.03 -8.41 12.81
CA GLY A 31 8.20 -9.49 11.84
C GLY A 31 6.98 -10.40 11.66
N ARG A 32 5.80 -9.99 12.13
CA ARG A 32 4.58 -10.82 12.14
C ARG A 32 3.50 -10.37 11.16
N THR A 33 3.68 -9.22 10.50
CA THR A 33 2.75 -8.73 9.48
C THR A 33 3.54 -8.34 8.25
N VAL A 34 3.13 -8.83 7.08
CA VAL A 34 3.75 -8.50 5.79
C VAL A 34 2.69 -7.94 4.85
N ALA A 35 3.01 -6.84 4.18
CA ALA A 35 2.23 -6.30 3.06
C ALA A 35 2.95 -6.65 1.76
N ILE A 36 2.18 -7.04 0.75
CA ILE A 36 2.67 -7.52 -0.54
C ILE A 36 1.87 -6.80 -1.63
N GLY A 37 2.56 -6.06 -2.49
CA GLY A 37 1.96 -5.44 -3.67
C GLY A 37 2.02 -6.35 -4.90
N ALA A 38 0.98 -6.29 -5.73
CA ALA A 38 0.93 -6.91 -7.05
C ALA A 38 0.28 -5.92 -8.05
N PRO A 39 1.07 -5.03 -8.67
CA PRO A 39 0.57 -3.95 -9.52
C PRO A 39 -0.18 -4.43 -10.76
N PHE A 40 0.06 -5.67 -11.22
CA PHE A 40 -0.57 -6.18 -12.45
C PHE A 40 -1.76 -7.10 -12.18
N ASN A 41 -2.16 -7.27 -10.92
CA ASN A 41 -3.37 -8.02 -10.60
C ASN A 41 -4.61 -7.27 -11.12
N ASP A 42 -5.57 -8.01 -11.67
CA ASP A 42 -6.76 -7.41 -12.29
C ASP A 42 -7.82 -6.97 -11.26
N GLY A 43 -7.70 -7.41 -10.00
CA GLY A 43 -8.59 -7.09 -8.90
C GLY A 43 -10.07 -7.23 -9.27
N SER A 44 -10.89 -6.39 -8.66
CA SER A 44 -12.30 -6.20 -9.05
C SER A 44 -12.54 -5.04 -10.02
N ASN A 45 -11.52 -4.20 -10.28
CA ASN A 45 -11.66 -2.90 -10.93
C ASN A 45 -11.01 -2.79 -12.32
N GLY A 46 -10.55 -3.90 -12.89
CA GLY A 46 -10.12 -3.99 -14.29
C GLY A 46 -8.66 -4.37 -14.45
N ILE A 47 -8.28 -4.66 -15.70
CA ILE A 47 -6.96 -5.22 -16.04
C ILE A 47 -5.83 -4.37 -15.43
N SER A 48 -4.94 -5.00 -14.67
CA SER A 48 -3.82 -4.32 -13.99
C SER A 48 -4.24 -3.08 -13.18
N SER A 49 -5.44 -3.11 -12.57
CA SER A 49 -5.79 -2.14 -11.53
C SER A 49 -4.84 -2.25 -10.33
N GLY A 50 -4.28 -3.43 -10.14
CA GLY A 50 -3.34 -3.76 -9.09
C GLY A 50 -4.04 -3.96 -7.75
N HIS A 51 -3.33 -4.52 -6.79
CA HIS A 51 -3.80 -4.63 -5.41
C HIS A 51 -2.63 -4.75 -4.44
N ALA A 52 -2.95 -4.66 -3.15
CA ALA A 52 -2.08 -5.12 -2.08
C ALA A 52 -2.80 -6.11 -1.18
N ARG A 53 -2.06 -7.10 -0.69
CA ARG A 53 -2.52 -8.05 0.33
C ARG A 53 -1.65 -7.95 1.56
N VAL A 54 -2.28 -8.09 2.73
CA VAL A 54 -1.58 -8.06 4.01
C VAL A 54 -1.81 -9.40 4.71
N PHE A 55 -0.74 -10.01 5.22
CA PHE A 55 -0.78 -11.28 5.91
C PHE A 55 -0.22 -11.13 7.32
N GLN A 56 -0.83 -11.79 8.28
CA GLN A 56 -0.35 -11.92 9.65
C GLN A 56 0.06 -13.36 9.92
N TYR A 57 1.21 -13.55 10.56
CA TYR A 57 1.67 -14.86 10.98
C TYR A 57 0.85 -15.34 12.17
N ASP A 58 0.18 -16.47 12.01
CA ASP A 58 -0.65 -17.10 13.03
C ASP A 58 0.04 -18.38 13.54
N GLU A 59 0.48 -18.33 14.79
CA GLU A 59 1.10 -19.47 15.48
C GLU A 59 0.06 -20.53 15.93
N THR A 60 -1.23 -20.22 15.82
CA THR A 60 -2.33 -21.10 16.25
C THR A 60 -2.80 -22.05 15.16
N THR A 61 -2.45 -21.80 13.89
CA THR A 61 -2.68 -22.76 12.80
C THR A 61 -1.72 -23.94 12.90
N ILE A 62 -2.09 -25.09 12.33
CA ILE A 62 -1.28 -26.32 12.38
C ILE A 62 -1.10 -26.86 10.95
N PRO A 63 0.08 -26.65 10.32
CA PRO A 63 1.24 -25.91 10.83
C PRO A 63 0.99 -24.40 10.90
N ALA A 64 1.77 -23.70 11.74
CA ALA A 64 1.74 -22.23 11.84
C ALA A 64 1.98 -21.59 10.46
N SER A 65 1.18 -20.59 10.12
CA SER A 65 1.06 -20.11 8.74
C SER A 65 0.83 -18.61 8.66
N TRP A 66 1.13 -18.03 7.50
CA TRP A 66 0.67 -16.69 7.15
C TRP A 66 -0.81 -16.74 6.77
N VAL A 67 -1.63 -15.94 7.44
CA VAL A 67 -3.07 -15.83 7.21
C VAL A 67 -3.37 -14.43 6.73
N GLN A 68 -4.16 -14.30 5.66
CA GLN A 68 -4.51 -12.98 5.13
C GLN A 68 -5.32 -12.18 6.16
N LEU A 69 -4.89 -10.95 6.39
CA LEU A 69 -5.49 -10.01 7.32
C LEU A 69 -6.44 -9.10 6.54
N GLY A 70 -7.74 -9.40 6.61
CA GLY A 70 -8.77 -8.69 5.82
C GLY A 70 -8.87 -9.19 4.38
N LEU A 71 -9.70 -8.51 3.58
CA LEU A 71 -9.77 -8.73 2.12
C LEU A 71 -8.62 -8.00 1.41
N ASP A 72 -8.51 -8.26 0.11
CA ASP A 72 -7.62 -7.55 -0.80
C ASP A 72 -7.91 -6.03 -0.78
N ILE A 73 -6.86 -5.24 -0.99
CA ILE A 73 -6.96 -3.80 -1.16
C ILE A 73 -6.74 -3.49 -2.65
N ASP A 74 -7.82 -3.58 -3.42
CA ASP A 74 -7.81 -3.37 -4.88
C ASP A 74 -7.54 -1.90 -5.26
N GLY A 75 -6.81 -1.71 -6.36
CA GLY A 75 -6.67 -0.44 -7.07
C GLY A 75 -8.01 0.09 -7.59
N GLU A 76 -8.05 1.34 -8.04
CA GLU A 76 -9.32 2.05 -8.31
C GLU A 76 -9.84 1.83 -9.72
N ALA A 77 -8.94 1.83 -10.70
CA ALA A 77 -9.28 1.69 -12.10
C ALA A 77 -8.24 0.84 -12.86
N GLN A 78 -8.64 0.39 -14.04
CA GLN A 78 -7.79 -0.33 -14.97
C GLN A 78 -6.50 0.47 -15.26
N GLY A 79 -5.34 -0.17 -15.08
CA GLY A 79 -4.03 0.40 -15.43
C GLY A 79 -3.39 1.26 -14.34
N ASP A 80 -4.06 1.50 -13.20
CA ASP A 80 -3.52 2.32 -12.11
C ASP A 80 -2.27 1.71 -11.44
N GLU A 81 -2.11 0.39 -11.55
CA GLU A 81 -0.98 -0.36 -10.99
C GLU A 81 -0.80 -0.18 -9.47
N SER A 82 -1.90 -0.26 -8.72
CA SER A 82 -1.89 -0.21 -7.26
C SER A 82 -1.05 -1.34 -6.65
N GLY A 83 -0.22 -1.01 -5.66
CA GLY A 83 0.72 -1.96 -5.06
C GLY A 83 2.10 -1.94 -5.69
N THR A 84 2.41 -0.95 -6.54
CA THR A 84 3.78 -0.72 -7.01
C THR A 84 4.72 -0.41 -5.84
N SER A 85 4.22 0.26 -4.81
CA SER A 85 4.94 0.45 -3.55
C SER A 85 4.01 0.23 -2.36
N VAL A 86 4.53 -0.38 -1.29
CA VAL A 86 3.80 -0.60 -0.03
C VAL A 86 4.69 -0.28 1.17
N SER A 87 4.12 0.28 2.24
CA SER A 87 4.81 0.48 3.51
C SER A 87 3.87 0.24 4.69
N LEU A 88 4.30 -0.62 5.62
CA LEU A 88 3.60 -0.87 6.88
C LEU A 88 4.11 0.03 8.00
N SER A 89 3.20 0.32 8.92
CA SER A 89 3.51 0.83 10.26
C SER A 89 4.14 -0.26 11.14
N SER A 90 4.71 0.13 12.28
CA SER A 90 5.44 -0.79 13.14
C SER A 90 4.57 -1.90 13.74
N ASP A 91 3.30 -1.63 14.01
CA ASP A 91 2.33 -2.62 14.51
C ASP A 91 1.65 -3.42 13.39
N GLY A 92 1.90 -3.04 12.13
CA GLY A 92 1.31 -3.66 10.95
C GLY A 92 -0.19 -3.37 10.76
N ARG A 93 -0.75 -2.36 11.43
CA ARG A 93 -2.19 -2.02 11.37
C ARG A 93 -2.53 -0.86 10.45
N THR A 94 -1.53 -0.14 9.96
CA THR A 94 -1.66 0.85 8.88
C THR A 94 -0.72 0.51 7.73
N VAL A 95 -1.22 0.61 6.51
CA VAL A 95 -0.48 0.40 5.26
C VAL A 95 -0.66 1.58 4.31
N ALA A 96 0.43 2.07 3.72
CA ALA A 96 0.39 3.00 2.60
C ALA A 96 0.67 2.22 1.30
N ILE A 97 -0.09 2.51 0.24
CA ILE A 97 -0.04 1.83 -1.05
C ILE A 97 0.05 2.89 -2.15
N GLY A 98 1.09 2.81 -2.98
CA GLY A 98 1.26 3.67 -4.14
C GLY A 98 0.78 3.03 -5.44
N ALA A 99 0.23 3.85 -6.32
CA ALA A 99 -0.16 3.51 -7.68
C ALA A 99 0.27 4.67 -8.60
N TYR A 100 1.44 4.52 -9.24
CA TYR A 100 2.10 5.63 -9.92
C TYR A 100 1.47 5.97 -11.28
N ASN A 101 0.68 5.06 -11.87
CA ASN A 101 -0.05 5.28 -13.12
C ASN A 101 -1.51 5.70 -12.89
N ASN A 102 -1.91 6.02 -11.66
CA ASN A 102 -3.28 6.44 -11.41
C ASN A 102 -3.58 7.83 -12.01
N ASP A 103 -4.80 7.97 -12.51
CA ASP A 103 -5.24 9.13 -13.30
C ASP A 103 -6.01 10.19 -12.47
N GLY A 104 -6.05 10.07 -11.14
CA GLY A 104 -6.90 10.87 -10.25
C GLY A 104 -6.78 12.39 -10.43
N ASN A 105 -5.59 12.89 -10.77
CA ASN A 105 -5.34 14.30 -11.06
C ASN A 105 -4.61 14.52 -12.41
N GLY A 106 -4.90 13.66 -13.40
CA GLY A 106 -4.30 13.70 -14.73
C GLY A 106 -3.62 12.38 -15.08
N ILE A 107 -3.41 12.15 -16.39
CA ILE A 107 -2.86 10.89 -16.90
C ILE A 107 -1.53 10.57 -16.19
N ASP A 108 -1.40 9.40 -15.59
CA ASP A 108 -0.18 8.95 -14.89
C ASP A 108 0.31 9.99 -13.83
N SER A 109 -0.60 10.75 -13.23
CA SER A 109 -0.25 11.66 -12.12
C SER A 109 0.19 10.87 -10.89
N GLY A 110 -0.35 9.66 -10.74
CA GLY A 110 -0.11 8.76 -9.63
C GLY A 110 -0.82 9.20 -8.36
N HIS A 111 -0.94 8.28 -7.40
CA HIS A 111 -1.50 8.59 -6.08
C HIS A 111 -0.98 7.63 -5.01
N VAL A 112 -1.28 7.95 -3.75
CA VAL A 112 -1.09 7.06 -2.60
C VAL A 112 -2.38 7.01 -1.78
N ARG A 113 -2.78 5.80 -1.40
CA ARG A 113 -3.85 5.57 -0.41
C ARG A 113 -3.28 4.94 0.84
N VAL A 114 -3.79 5.38 1.99
CA VAL A 114 -3.41 4.87 3.31
C VAL A 114 -4.62 4.17 3.90
N TYR A 115 -4.44 2.96 4.40
CA TYR A 115 -5.51 2.17 5.03
C TYR A 115 -5.13 1.79 6.45
N GLN A 116 -6.12 1.80 7.33
CA GLN A 116 -6.03 1.27 8.69
C GLN A 116 -6.94 0.06 8.84
N TYR A 117 -6.40 -1.01 9.41
CA TYR A 117 -7.16 -2.22 9.70
C TYR A 117 -8.09 -1.99 10.88
N ASN A 118 -9.38 -2.23 10.67
CA ASN A 118 -10.43 -2.07 11.66
C ASN A 118 -11.02 -3.43 12.03
N GLU A 119 -10.74 -3.90 13.24
CA GLU A 119 -11.29 -5.14 13.80
C GLU A 119 -12.80 -5.06 14.12
N ASN A 120 -13.35 -3.84 14.18
CA ASN A 120 -14.74 -3.62 14.56
C ASN A 120 -15.71 -3.63 13.36
N THR A 121 -15.21 -3.70 12.13
CA THR A 121 -16.07 -3.96 10.96
C THR A 121 -16.46 -5.44 10.93
N ILE A 122 -17.58 -5.77 10.26
CA ILE A 122 -18.06 -7.15 10.14
C ILE A 122 -18.26 -7.46 8.65
N PRO A 123 -17.33 -8.20 8.01
CA PRO A 123 -16.07 -8.72 8.56
C PRO A 123 -15.05 -7.61 8.83
N ALA A 124 -14.04 -7.91 9.66
CA ALA A 124 -12.92 -6.99 9.91
C ALA A 124 -12.20 -6.65 8.59
N SER A 125 -11.87 -5.38 8.39
CA SER A 125 -11.50 -4.86 7.07
C SER A 125 -10.49 -3.72 7.14
N TRP A 126 -9.79 -3.51 6.04
CA TRP A 126 -9.02 -2.29 5.79
C TRP A 126 -9.97 -1.15 5.47
N VAL A 127 -9.79 -0.02 6.15
CA VAL A 127 -10.58 1.20 5.95
C VAL A 127 -9.63 2.33 5.58
N GLN A 128 -9.94 3.04 4.49
CA GLN A 128 -9.10 4.14 4.03
C GLN A 128 -9.04 5.26 5.07
N LEU A 129 -7.85 5.80 5.27
CA LEU A 129 -7.52 6.82 6.23
C LEU A 129 -7.36 8.17 5.53
N GLY A 130 -8.45 8.95 5.50
CA GLY A 130 -8.50 10.21 4.76
C GLY A 130 -8.89 10.03 3.30
N LEU A 131 -8.66 11.09 2.50
CA LEU A 131 -8.83 11.07 1.04
C LEU A 131 -7.55 10.55 0.37
N ASP A 132 -7.63 10.33 -0.93
CA ASP A 132 -6.48 10.03 -1.76
C ASP A 132 -5.44 11.15 -1.69
N ILE A 133 -4.17 10.77 -1.81
CA ILE A 133 -3.06 11.72 -1.91
C ILE A 133 -2.60 11.71 -3.37
N ASP A 134 -3.31 12.45 -4.21
CA ASP A 134 -3.07 12.52 -5.65
C ASP A 134 -1.77 13.25 -5.98
N GLY A 135 -1.14 12.83 -7.08
CA GLY A 135 -0.07 13.54 -7.77
C GLY A 135 -0.46 14.95 -8.18
N GLU A 136 0.52 15.80 -8.47
CA GLU A 136 0.27 17.23 -8.69
C GLU A 136 -0.09 17.54 -10.15
N ALA A 137 0.51 16.81 -11.09
CA ALA A 137 0.29 16.95 -12.53
C ALA A 137 0.41 15.63 -13.29
N GLN A 138 -0.03 15.63 -14.55
CA GLN A 138 0.14 14.54 -15.50
C GLN A 138 1.62 14.11 -15.60
N GLY A 139 1.88 12.81 -15.52
CA GLY A 139 3.20 12.21 -15.69
C GLY A 139 4.15 12.38 -14.50
N ASP A 140 3.70 12.96 -13.39
CA ASP A 140 4.53 13.09 -12.19
C ASP A 140 4.88 11.73 -11.55
N GLU A 141 4.02 10.72 -11.77
CA GLU A 141 4.14 9.37 -11.24
C GLU A 141 4.25 9.33 -9.69
N SER A 142 3.40 10.10 -9.00
CA SER A 142 3.37 10.10 -7.53
C SER A 142 3.03 8.72 -6.97
N GLY A 143 3.78 8.27 -5.96
CA GLY A 143 3.54 6.95 -5.35
C GLY A 143 4.44 5.84 -5.88
N THR A 144 5.43 6.14 -6.74
CA THR A 144 6.47 5.16 -7.10
C THR A 144 7.21 4.61 -5.88
N SER A 145 7.37 5.44 -4.84
CA SER A 145 7.90 5.00 -3.55
C SER A 145 7.13 5.61 -2.39
N VAL A 146 6.92 4.82 -1.34
CA VAL A 146 6.25 5.25 -0.10
C VAL A 146 7.05 4.80 1.11
N SER A 147 7.03 5.63 2.16
CA SER A 147 7.55 5.26 3.48
C SER A 147 6.61 5.78 4.56
N LEU A 148 6.12 4.87 5.38
CA LEU A 148 5.19 5.14 6.47
C LEU A 148 5.93 5.16 7.82
N SER A 149 5.62 6.13 8.67
CA SER A 149 6.16 6.21 10.02
C SER A 149 5.73 5.03 10.90
N SER A 150 6.51 4.78 11.95
CA SER A 150 6.24 3.71 12.92
C SER A 150 4.82 3.75 13.50
N ASP A 151 4.28 4.95 13.74
CA ASP A 151 2.94 5.16 14.29
C ASP A 151 1.83 5.19 13.24
N GLY A 152 2.17 4.99 11.95
CA GLY A 152 1.22 4.95 10.85
C GLY A 152 0.61 6.30 10.47
N ARG A 153 1.07 7.42 11.06
CA ARG A 153 0.44 8.74 10.86
C ARG A 153 1.17 9.68 9.91
N THR A 154 2.40 9.37 9.50
CA THR A 154 3.17 10.21 8.59
C THR A 154 3.64 9.39 7.41
N VAL A 155 3.34 9.82 6.19
CA VAL A 155 3.76 9.16 4.96
C VAL A 155 4.63 10.10 4.13
N ALA A 156 5.78 9.60 3.66
CA ALA A 156 6.60 10.23 2.63
C ALA A 156 6.33 9.54 1.29
N ILE A 157 6.15 10.34 0.24
CA ILE A 157 5.74 9.89 -1.09
C ILE A 157 6.71 10.46 -2.11
N GLY A 158 7.37 9.60 -2.87
CA GLY A 158 8.23 9.99 -3.98
C GLY A 158 7.45 10.04 -5.30
N ALA A 159 7.75 11.05 -6.12
CA ALA A 159 7.32 11.17 -7.51
C ALA A 159 8.57 11.59 -8.31
N TYR A 160 9.19 10.63 -8.99
CA TYR A 160 10.54 10.82 -9.55
C TYR A 160 10.53 11.59 -10.88
N ASN A 161 9.39 11.67 -11.56
CA ASN A 161 9.19 12.43 -12.79
C ASN A 161 8.53 13.81 -12.55
N ASN A 162 8.35 14.21 -11.29
CA ASN A 162 7.73 15.52 -11.02
C ASN A 162 8.58 16.70 -11.51
N ASP A 163 7.88 17.68 -12.09
CA ASP A 163 8.47 18.83 -12.78
C ASP A 163 8.61 20.10 -11.94
N GLY A 164 8.24 20.06 -10.66
CA GLY A 164 8.10 21.25 -9.79
C GLY A 164 9.36 22.11 -9.67
N ASN A 165 10.54 21.55 -9.93
CA ASN A 165 11.83 22.26 -9.95
C ASN A 165 12.65 22.01 -11.25
N GLY A 166 11.97 21.72 -12.35
CA GLY A 166 12.57 21.40 -13.66
C GLY A 166 12.13 20.02 -14.17
N ILE A 167 12.26 19.79 -15.47
CA ILE A 167 11.80 18.55 -16.14
C ILE A 167 12.41 17.32 -15.44
N ASP A 168 11.55 16.41 -15.01
CA ASP A 168 11.87 15.15 -14.31
C ASP A 168 12.83 15.37 -13.12
N SER A 169 12.74 16.51 -12.45
CA SER A 169 13.60 16.83 -11.30
C SER A 169 13.27 15.98 -10.06
N GLY A 170 12.04 15.46 -10.03
CA GLY A 170 11.49 14.67 -8.94
C GLY A 170 11.24 15.49 -7.68
N HIS A 171 10.39 14.95 -6.81
CA HIS A 171 10.18 15.51 -5.47
C HIS A 171 9.70 14.45 -4.47
N VAL A 172 9.70 14.83 -3.20
CA VAL A 172 9.11 14.04 -2.11
C VAL A 172 8.13 14.94 -1.35
N ARG A 173 6.89 14.48 -1.20
CA ARG A 173 5.89 15.11 -0.34
C ARG A 173 5.72 14.29 0.94
N VAL A 174 5.55 14.97 2.06
CA VAL A 174 5.35 14.34 3.36
C VAL A 174 4.02 14.81 3.95
N TYR A 175 3.15 13.86 4.28
CA TYR A 175 1.82 14.12 4.83
C TYR A 175 1.73 13.54 6.23
N GLN A 176 1.07 14.28 7.13
CA GLN A 176 0.71 13.80 8.46
C GLN A 176 -0.82 13.74 8.57
N TYR A 177 -1.34 12.57 8.93
CA TYR A 177 -2.75 12.35 9.21
C TYR A 177 -3.14 13.02 10.54
N ASN A 178 -4.13 13.90 10.48
CA ASN A 178 -4.65 14.65 11.64
C ASN A 178 -6.14 14.32 11.84
N GLU A 179 -6.48 13.58 12.88
CA GLU A 179 -7.86 13.21 13.23
C GLU A 179 -8.78 14.42 13.54
N ASN A 180 -8.19 15.61 13.73
CA ASN A 180 -8.88 16.83 14.19
C ASN A 180 -9.23 17.83 13.07
N THR A 181 -9.02 17.51 11.79
CA THR A 181 -9.53 18.36 10.71
C THR A 181 -11.02 18.08 10.54
N ILE A 182 -11.87 18.88 11.19
CA ILE A 182 -13.30 18.93 10.87
C ILE A 182 -13.41 19.29 9.38
N PRO A 183 -14.17 18.54 8.56
CA PRO A 183 -14.39 18.91 7.17
C PRO A 183 -14.92 20.34 7.08
N ALA A 184 -14.38 21.13 6.15
CA ALA A 184 -14.79 22.51 5.90
C ALA A 184 -16.29 22.67 5.50
N SER A 185 -17.05 21.56 5.41
CA SER A 185 -18.49 21.53 5.17
C SER A 185 -19.36 21.66 6.43
N TRP A 186 -18.79 21.92 7.61
CA TRP A 186 -19.53 22.12 8.87
C TRP A 186 -19.36 23.49 9.53
N VAL A 187 -18.92 24.52 8.79
CA VAL A 187 -18.90 25.94 9.25
C VAL A 187 -19.69 26.83 8.30
#